data_AF-M4B091-F1
#
_entry.id   AF-M4B091-F1
#
_cell.length_a   1.000
_cell.length_b   1.000
_cell.length_c   1.000
_cell.angle_alpha   90.00
_cell.angle_beta   90.00
_cell.angle_gamma   90.00
#
_symmetry.space_group_name_H-M   'P 1'
#
loop_
_entity.id
_entity.type
_entity.pdbx_description
1 polymer ?
#
loop_
_entity_poly.entity_id
_entity_poly.type
_entity_poly.pdbx_seq_one_letter_code
_entity_poly.pdbx_strand_id
1 'polypeptide(L)'
;MQWRRRHLCSIKMTWTIKRSLFRTHVAGLLSLALLFTVFLFFSHQEWLPGRSGPRDYPLAYTIRGLRAPKGEANQSSSLRSLWKETGYGAPKPLLNLSSQQAEGTAAEPGGGGAGGGSRTGIMGLGDSMSSNNSLQKEMDVGEKLSAQPYRYILNEPYKCRDSTPFLILLIAAEPRQADARNAIRQTWGNESVAGGLGFVRLFLLGTGKSSDAFLQSSIEEESRIYHDIIQQDYQDTYYNLTTKTLMGMNWVATYCPRVSYVMKTDSDMFVNTEYLIQKLLKPELPPKQKYFTGYLMRGYAPNRNKDSKWYMPPELYPSERYPIFCSGTGYVFSGDMAELIYQASLSIRRLHLEDVYVGICLAKLRIDPSPPPNEFLFNHWRVSYSSCKYSHLITSHQFQPNELIKYWNHLQTNKHNACVNTAKEKNGRHRHRKLHGERLP
;
A
#
# COMPACT_ATOMS: atom_id res chain seq x y z
N MET A 1 -4.36 77.82 -14.90
CA MET A 1 -3.14 77.20 -15.48
C MET A 1 -3.50 76.41 -16.74
N GLN A 2 -2.52 76.07 -17.57
CA GLN A 2 -2.70 75.73 -18.99
C GLN A 2 -3.14 74.29 -19.29
N TRP A 3 -3.65 74.11 -20.51
CA TRP A 3 -3.91 72.85 -21.20
C TRP A 3 -2.65 71.98 -21.37
N ARG A 4 -2.85 70.64 -21.41
CA ARG A 4 -2.34 69.77 -22.49
C ARG A 4 -3.05 68.42 -22.51
N ARG A 5 -3.73 68.11 -23.62
CA ARG A 5 -4.22 66.75 -23.94
C ARG A 5 -3.03 65.87 -24.38
N ARG A 6 -3.02 64.59 -24.02
CA ARG A 6 -2.17 63.56 -24.67
C ARG A 6 -3.06 62.70 -25.57
N HIS A 7 -2.68 62.57 -26.85
CA HIS A 7 -3.30 61.63 -27.78
C HIS A 7 -2.82 60.20 -27.49
N LEU A 8 -3.72 59.21 -27.54
CA LEU A 8 -3.33 57.82 -27.77
C LEU A 8 -3.02 57.61 -29.26
N CYS A 9 -1.94 56.88 -29.54
CA CYS A 9 -1.58 56.48 -30.90
C CYS A 9 -1.93 55.00 -31.12
N SER A 10 -2.86 54.71 -32.03
CA SER A 10 -3.21 53.33 -32.38
C SER A 10 -2.22 52.77 -33.39
N ILE A 11 -1.34 51.87 -32.93
CA ILE A 11 -0.37 51.17 -33.79
C ILE A 11 -1.14 50.22 -34.74
N LYS A 12 -1.26 50.61 -36.01
CA LYS A 12 -1.78 49.73 -37.07
C LYS A 12 -0.72 48.69 -37.45
N MET A 13 -0.92 47.46 -37.00
CA MET A 13 -0.12 46.29 -37.34
C MET A 13 -0.19 46.00 -38.86
N THR A 14 0.96 46.01 -39.53
CA THR A 14 1.06 45.92 -41.00
C THR A 14 0.75 44.52 -41.55
N TRP A 15 0.26 44.47 -42.79
CA TRP A 15 -0.28 43.26 -43.44
C TRP A 15 0.74 42.11 -43.56
N THR A 16 2.02 42.46 -43.70
CA THR A 16 3.16 41.52 -43.73
C THR A 16 3.33 40.74 -42.43
N ILE A 17 3.11 41.36 -41.27
CA ILE A 17 3.26 40.69 -39.96
C ILE A 17 2.14 39.66 -39.75
N LYS A 18 0.90 40.00 -40.13
CA LYS A 18 -0.24 39.07 -40.08
C LYS A 18 -0.02 37.84 -40.98
N ARG A 19 0.56 38.03 -42.18
CA ARG A 19 0.89 36.94 -43.10
C ARG A 19 2.02 36.04 -42.58
N SER A 20 2.97 36.57 -41.81
CA SER A 20 4.02 35.79 -41.14
C SER A 20 3.44 34.89 -40.04
N LEU A 21 2.67 35.47 -39.11
CA LEU A 21 1.99 34.74 -38.03
C LEU A 21 1.06 33.64 -38.56
N PHE A 22 0.31 33.92 -39.64
CA PHE A 22 -0.55 32.90 -40.25
C PHE A 22 0.25 31.71 -40.79
N ARG A 23 1.41 31.93 -41.43
CA ARG A 23 2.28 30.82 -41.90
C ARG A 23 2.87 30.00 -40.75
N THR A 24 3.25 30.62 -39.64
CA THR A 24 3.78 29.88 -38.48
C THR A 24 2.69 29.03 -37.80
N HIS A 25 1.46 29.54 -37.67
CA HIS A 25 0.34 28.77 -37.12
C HIS A 25 -0.11 27.63 -38.04
N VAL A 26 -0.15 27.83 -39.36
CA VAL A 26 -0.45 26.75 -40.32
C VAL A 26 0.64 25.68 -40.32
N ALA A 27 1.91 26.04 -40.25
CA ALA A 27 3.01 25.06 -40.14
C ALA A 27 2.93 24.25 -38.84
N GLY A 28 2.62 24.89 -37.71
CA GLY A 28 2.41 24.21 -36.43
C GLY A 28 1.23 23.23 -36.45
N LEU A 29 0.09 23.62 -37.04
CA LEU A 29 -1.09 22.76 -37.21
C LEU A 29 -0.80 21.55 -38.11
N LEU A 30 -0.09 21.74 -39.22
CA LEU A 30 0.33 20.64 -40.10
C LEU A 30 1.28 19.67 -39.40
N SER A 31 2.21 20.18 -38.58
CA SER A 31 3.13 19.33 -37.81
C SER A 31 2.41 18.52 -36.72
N LEU A 32 1.45 19.13 -36.01
CA LEU A 32 0.57 18.44 -35.06
C LEU A 32 -0.30 17.35 -35.73
N ALA A 33 -0.88 17.66 -36.89
CA ALA A 33 -1.66 16.68 -37.67
C ALA A 33 -0.80 15.49 -38.10
N LEU A 34 0.46 15.74 -38.52
CA LEU A 34 1.38 14.69 -38.96
C LEU A 34 1.91 13.84 -37.79
N LEU A 35 2.11 14.42 -36.62
CA LEU A 35 2.38 13.66 -35.39
C LEU A 35 1.18 12.79 -34.97
N PHE A 36 -0.04 13.31 -35.13
CA PHE A 36 -1.26 12.58 -34.80
C PHE A 36 -1.54 11.41 -35.77
N THR A 37 -1.29 11.58 -37.08
CA THR A 37 -1.41 10.47 -38.04
C THR A 37 -0.34 9.39 -37.82
N VAL A 38 0.89 9.78 -37.46
CA VAL A 38 1.95 8.83 -37.07
C VAL A 38 1.56 8.07 -35.79
N PHE A 39 1.02 8.77 -34.78
CA PHE A 39 0.51 8.12 -33.56
C PHE A 39 -0.60 7.12 -33.88
N LEU A 40 -1.60 7.49 -34.68
CA LEU A 40 -2.66 6.57 -35.11
C LEU A 40 -2.13 5.37 -35.92
N PHE A 41 -1.10 5.56 -36.75
CA PHE A 41 -0.48 4.47 -37.52
C PHE A 41 0.20 3.44 -36.61
N PHE A 42 0.94 3.91 -35.58
CA PHE A 42 1.52 3.02 -34.57
C PHE A 42 0.46 2.36 -33.68
N SER A 43 -0.58 3.10 -33.27
CA SER A 43 -1.71 2.52 -32.51
C SER A 43 -2.49 1.47 -33.31
N HIS A 44 -2.60 1.60 -34.63
CA HIS A 44 -3.24 0.59 -35.49
C HIS A 44 -2.37 -0.65 -35.74
N GLN A 45 -1.03 -0.56 -35.60
CA GLN A 45 -0.15 -1.73 -35.72
C GLN A 45 -0.32 -2.74 -34.57
N GLU A 46 -0.78 -2.30 -33.39
CA GLU A 46 -1.14 -3.21 -32.29
C GLU A 46 -2.52 -3.88 -32.47
N TRP A 47 -3.27 -3.53 -33.52
CA TRP A 47 -4.64 -4.03 -33.74
C TRP A 47 -4.83 -4.70 -35.12
N LEU A 48 -3.93 -5.63 -35.45
CA LEU A 48 -4.12 -6.60 -36.54
C LEU A 48 -3.87 -8.04 -36.06
N PRO A 49 -4.90 -8.91 -36.03
CA PRO A 49 -4.71 -10.31 -35.72
C PRO A 49 -4.18 -11.08 -36.94
N GLY A 50 -2.97 -11.63 -36.81
CA GLY A 50 -2.51 -12.78 -37.59
C GLY A 50 -1.84 -12.50 -38.94
N ARG A 51 -0.50 -12.61 -38.96
CA ARG A 51 0.20 -13.28 -40.07
C ARG A 51 1.39 -14.08 -39.52
N SER A 52 1.49 -15.33 -39.97
CA SER A 52 2.38 -16.35 -39.42
C SER A 52 3.64 -16.55 -40.25
N GLY A 53 4.78 -16.66 -39.55
CA GLY A 53 6.01 -17.32 -40.03
C GLY A 53 7.25 -16.41 -40.14
N PRO A 54 8.46 -17.01 -40.19
CA PRO A 54 8.82 -18.40 -39.90
C PRO A 54 9.35 -18.60 -38.46
N ARG A 55 9.60 -19.85 -38.08
CA ARG A 55 10.27 -20.20 -36.81
C ARG A 55 11.75 -19.81 -36.86
N ASP A 56 12.19 -18.98 -35.91
CA ASP A 56 13.57 -18.98 -35.42
C ASP A 56 13.62 -19.57 -34.01
N TYR A 57 14.53 -20.51 -33.81
CA TYR A 57 14.70 -21.21 -32.53
C TYR A 57 15.44 -20.32 -31.52
N PRO A 58 14.97 -20.15 -30.28
CA PRO A 58 15.79 -19.60 -29.22
C PRO A 58 16.90 -20.60 -28.86
N LEU A 59 18.14 -20.24 -29.20
CA LEU A 59 19.35 -20.99 -28.87
C LEU A 59 19.46 -21.22 -27.35
N ALA A 60 19.43 -22.49 -26.94
CA ALA A 60 19.72 -22.86 -25.56
C ALA A 60 21.21 -22.66 -25.25
N TYR A 61 21.54 -21.69 -24.40
CA TYR A 61 22.89 -21.53 -23.87
C TYR A 61 23.21 -22.64 -22.86
N THR A 62 23.76 -23.75 -23.36
CA THR A 62 24.35 -24.81 -22.55
C THR A 62 25.73 -24.37 -22.02
N ILE A 63 25.76 -23.80 -20.81
CA ILE A 63 27.03 -23.62 -20.09
C ILE A 63 27.49 -24.99 -19.58
N ARG A 64 28.44 -25.61 -20.29
CA ARG A 64 29.08 -26.86 -19.86
C ARG A 64 30.61 -26.73 -19.88
N GLY A 65 31.19 -26.64 -18.69
CA GLY A 65 32.55 -27.07 -18.41
C GLY A 65 33.67 -26.04 -18.59
N LEU A 66 34.14 -25.50 -17.46
CA LEU A 66 35.58 -25.41 -17.21
C LEU A 66 35.97 -26.44 -16.16
N ARG A 67 37.12 -27.09 -16.39
CA ARG A 67 37.60 -28.27 -15.67
C ARG A 67 38.85 -27.87 -14.90
N ALA A 68 38.92 -28.23 -13.62
CA ALA A 68 40.15 -28.18 -12.83
C ALA A 68 40.33 -29.53 -12.09
N PRO A 69 41.57 -29.96 -11.77
CA PRO A 69 41.90 -31.38 -11.73
C PRO A 69 41.67 -32.09 -10.38
N LYS A 70 41.66 -33.43 -10.44
CA LYS A 70 41.75 -34.33 -9.29
C LYS A 70 43.20 -34.45 -8.78
N GLY A 71 43.34 -34.71 -7.49
CA GLY A 71 44.58 -35.12 -6.82
C GLY A 71 44.32 -35.45 -5.34
N GLU A 72 43.91 -36.69 -5.09
CA GLU A 72 44.24 -37.60 -3.97
C GLU A 72 44.46 -36.99 -2.55
N ALA A 73 43.60 -37.23 -1.56
CA ALA A 73 43.32 -38.49 -0.84
C ALA A 73 44.30 -38.81 0.32
N ASN A 74 43.84 -38.66 1.57
CA ASN A 74 43.69 -39.78 2.52
C ASN A 74 43.05 -39.37 3.86
N GLN A 75 42.18 -40.26 4.38
CA GLN A 75 42.02 -40.75 5.77
C GLN A 75 42.19 -39.72 6.94
N SER A 76 41.30 -39.62 7.93
CA SER A 76 40.22 -40.49 8.45
C SER A 76 39.19 -39.63 9.25
N SER A 77 38.20 -40.08 10.05
CA SER A 77 37.88 -41.40 10.63
C SER A 77 36.36 -41.57 10.93
N SER A 78 36.01 -42.24 12.04
CA SER A 78 34.68 -42.54 12.60
C SER A 78 34.07 -41.36 13.39
N LEU A 79 32.74 -41.20 13.51
CA LEU A 79 31.92 -42.01 14.42
C LEU A 79 30.45 -42.17 13.95
N ARG A 80 30.00 -43.43 13.88
CA ARG A 80 28.59 -43.84 14.05
C ARG A 80 28.48 -44.68 15.32
N SER A 81 27.67 -44.25 16.28
CA SER A 81 26.87 -45.10 17.18
C SER A 81 25.93 -44.18 17.99
N LEU A 82 24.60 -44.37 18.01
CA LEU A 82 23.79 -45.54 18.38
C LEU A 82 23.64 -45.65 19.91
N TRP A 83 22.51 -45.13 20.41
CA TRP A 83 21.89 -45.57 21.66
C TRP A 83 20.41 -45.88 21.41
N LYS A 84 19.92 -46.90 22.13
CA LYS A 84 18.66 -47.60 21.88
C LYS A 84 17.48 -46.99 22.64
N GLU A 85 16.31 -47.42 22.17
CA GLU A 85 15.02 -47.44 22.83
C GLU A 85 15.08 -47.70 24.35
N THR A 86 14.22 -46.99 25.09
CA THR A 86 13.16 -47.63 25.89
C THR A 86 11.87 -46.84 25.66
N GLY A 87 10.77 -47.54 25.38
CA GLY A 87 9.46 -46.91 25.16
C GLY A 87 8.52 -47.12 26.35
N TYR A 88 7.47 -46.30 26.43
CA TYR A 88 6.19 -46.68 27.05
C TYR A 88 5.04 -45.76 26.55
N GLY A 89 3.95 -46.38 26.11
CA GLY A 89 2.57 -45.89 26.25
C GLY A 89 2.13 -44.59 25.55
N ALA A 90 1.47 -44.72 24.40
CA ALA A 90 0.38 -43.80 24.04
C ALA A 90 -0.86 -44.10 24.93
N PRO A 91 -1.76 -43.12 25.17
CA PRO A 91 -3.02 -43.19 24.44
C PRO A 91 -3.71 -41.85 24.08
N LYS A 92 -4.51 -41.92 23.01
CA LYS A 92 -5.69 -41.08 22.68
C LYS A 92 -6.64 -41.98 21.87
N PRO A 93 -7.94 -41.66 21.72
CA PRO A 93 -8.74 -40.61 22.38
C PRO A 93 -9.96 -41.19 23.14
N LEU A 94 -10.78 -40.33 23.75
CA LEU A 94 -12.15 -40.68 24.12
C LEU A 94 -13.09 -39.52 23.75
N LEU A 95 -13.93 -39.76 22.75
CA LEU A 95 -15.15 -39.00 22.49
C LEU A 95 -16.14 -39.33 23.61
N ASN A 96 -16.87 -38.35 24.13
CA ASN A 96 -18.12 -38.65 24.82
C ASN A 96 -19.25 -37.77 24.27
N LEU A 97 -20.16 -38.47 23.61
CA LEU A 97 -21.48 -37.98 23.23
C LEU A 97 -22.40 -38.19 24.42
N SER A 98 -23.13 -37.18 24.85
CA SER A 98 -24.26 -37.36 25.76
C SER A 98 -25.44 -36.52 25.29
N SER A 99 -26.32 -37.19 24.56
CA SER A 99 -27.68 -36.75 24.28
C SER A 99 -28.52 -36.79 25.54
N GLN A 100 -29.32 -35.74 25.79
CA GLN A 100 -30.59 -35.89 26.49
C GLN A 100 -31.69 -35.25 25.67
N GLN A 101 -32.78 -35.99 25.50
CA GLN A 101 -33.98 -35.58 24.78
C GLN A 101 -34.87 -34.72 25.67
N ALA A 102 -35.61 -33.80 25.05
CA ALA A 102 -36.93 -33.42 25.50
C ALA A 102 -37.81 -33.27 24.24
N GLU A 103 -38.94 -33.98 24.21
CA GLU A 103 -39.87 -34.02 23.07
C GLU A 103 -41.04 -33.05 23.25
N GLY A 104 -41.76 -32.79 22.15
CA GLY A 104 -43.08 -32.14 22.15
C GLY A 104 -43.05 -30.63 21.89
N THR A 105 -43.91 -30.04 21.06
CA THR A 105 -45.01 -30.62 20.25
C THR A 105 -45.31 -29.68 19.08
N ALA A 106 -45.85 -30.21 17.97
CA ALA A 106 -46.23 -29.42 16.80
C ALA A 106 -47.68 -28.93 16.87
N ALA A 107 -47.96 -27.73 16.32
CA ALA A 107 -49.24 -27.37 15.70
C ALA A 107 -49.14 -26.02 14.95
N GLU A 108 -49.34 -26.03 13.62
CA GLU A 108 -50.03 -24.92 12.94
C GLU A 108 -51.55 -25.13 13.12
N PRO A 109 -52.37 -24.08 12.92
CA PRO A 109 -53.06 -24.03 11.62
C PRO A 109 -53.17 -22.60 11.03
N GLY A 110 -53.30 -22.52 9.70
CA GLY A 110 -53.54 -21.28 8.98
C GLY A 110 -55.02 -20.83 8.94
N GLY A 111 -55.25 -19.62 8.46
CA GLY A 111 -56.58 -19.04 8.21
C GLY A 111 -56.45 -17.60 7.69
N GLY A 112 -57.00 -17.30 6.52
CA GLY A 112 -56.79 -16.02 5.83
C GLY A 112 -57.89 -14.96 6.07
N GLY A 113 -57.69 -13.78 5.49
CA GLY A 113 -58.68 -12.71 5.45
C GLY A 113 -58.26 -11.58 4.51
N ALA A 114 -59.05 -11.32 3.46
CA ALA A 114 -58.81 -10.22 2.51
C ALA A 114 -59.63 -8.98 2.89
N GLY A 115 -59.13 -7.79 2.55
CA GLY A 115 -59.84 -6.52 2.72
C GLY A 115 -59.20 -5.40 1.90
N GLY A 116 -59.83 -5.04 0.78
CA GLY A 116 -59.35 -3.97 -0.10
C GLY A 116 -59.94 -2.60 0.26
N GLY A 117 -59.23 -1.53 -0.10
CA GLY A 117 -59.69 -0.15 0.08
C GLY A 117 -58.91 0.82 -0.81
N SER A 118 -59.49 1.21 -1.94
CA SER A 118 -58.90 2.19 -2.86
C SER A 118 -59.23 3.62 -2.41
N ARG A 119 -58.24 4.54 -2.49
CA ARG A 119 -58.50 5.95 -2.82
C ARG A 119 -57.27 6.64 -3.42
N THR A 120 -57.56 7.66 -4.21
CA THR A 120 -56.71 8.22 -5.26
C THR A 120 -55.84 9.40 -4.82
N GLY A 121 -54.56 9.36 -5.21
CA GLY A 121 -53.83 10.48 -5.82
C GLY A 121 -53.55 11.76 -5.02
N ILE A 122 -52.26 12.08 -4.88
CA ILE A 122 -51.65 13.36 -5.30
C ILE A 122 -50.19 13.07 -5.66
N MET A 123 -49.73 13.55 -6.82
CA MET A 123 -48.32 13.51 -7.24
C MET A 123 -47.54 14.68 -6.64
N GLY A 124 -46.30 14.45 -6.21
CA GLY A 124 -45.33 15.52 -5.96
C GLY A 124 -44.28 15.15 -4.92
N LEU A 125 -43.00 15.45 -5.22
CA LEU A 125 -41.83 15.36 -4.33
C LEU A 125 -41.41 13.92 -3.94
N GLY A 126 -40.80 13.20 -4.89
CA GLY A 126 -40.32 11.81 -4.69
C GLY A 126 -38.89 11.49 -5.17
N ASP A 127 -38.18 12.40 -5.84
CA ASP A 127 -36.88 12.10 -6.49
C ASP A 127 -35.70 12.88 -5.89
N SER A 128 -35.22 12.43 -4.72
CA SER A 128 -33.91 12.82 -4.17
C SER A 128 -33.31 11.81 -3.18
N MET A 129 -34.07 10.81 -2.70
CA MET A 129 -33.59 9.84 -1.71
C MET A 129 -33.20 8.46 -2.28
N SER A 130 -33.60 8.13 -3.52
CA SER A 130 -33.24 6.86 -4.17
C SER A 130 -31.73 6.75 -4.46
N SER A 131 -31.09 7.86 -4.82
CA SER A 131 -29.68 7.93 -5.23
C SER A 131 -28.67 7.79 -4.07
N ASN A 132 -29.07 8.10 -2.83
CA ASN A 132 -28.21 7.94 -1.66
C ASN A 132 -28.09 6.47 -1.23
N ASN A 133 -29.19 5.71 -1.36
CA ASN A 133 -29.24 4.30 -0.98
C ASN A 133 -28.44 3.39 -1.92
N SER A 134 -28.33 3.70 -3.21
CA SER A 134 -27.54 2.87 -4.15
C SER A 134 -26.05 2.91 -3.82
N LEU A 135 -25.48 4.12 -3.66
CA LEU A 135 -24.06 4.28 -3.32
C LEU A 135 -23.71 3.68 -1.95
N GLN A 136 -24.51 3.91 -0.91
CA GLN A 136 -24.24 3.32 0.41
C GLN A 136 -24.37 1.79 0.41
N LYS A 137 -25.30 1.22 -0.38
CA LYS A 137 -25.52 -0.23 -0.49
C LYS A 137 -24.51 -0.95 -1.39
N GLU A 138 -23.94 -0.29 -2.39
CA GLU A 138 -22.82 -0.83 -3.18
C GLU A 138 -21.49 -0.84 -2.40
N MET A 139 -21.34 0.02 -1.39
CA MET A 139 -20.06 0.24 -0.70
C MET A 139 -19.89 -0.56 0.60
N ASP A 140 -20.98 -1.08 1.21
CA ASP A 140 -21.01 -1.62 2.59
C ASP A 140 -20.42 -0.63 3.64
N VAL A 141 -20.31 0.65 3.27
CA VAL A 141 -19.75 1.69 4.12
C VAL A 141 -20.81 2.14 5.10
N GLY A 142 -20.85 1.46 6.23
CA GLY A 142 -21.68 1.86 7.35
C GLY A 142 -22.22 0.74 8.21
N GLU A 143 -21.94 -0.53 7.90
CA GLU A 143 -22.28 -1.61 8.81
C GLU A 143 -21.19 -1.76 9.90
N LYS A 144 -21.51 -2.52 10.96
CA LYS A 144 -20.49 -2.99 11.91
C LYS A 144 -19.88 -4.24 11.32
N LEU A 145 -18.56 -4.32 11.28
CA LEU A 145 -17.88 -5.53 10.86
C LEU A 145 -18.24 -6.69 11.80
N SER A 146 -18.72 -7.80 11.23
CA SER A 146 -18.70 -9.09 11.93
C SER A 146 -17.24 -9.51 12.17
N ALA A 147 -17.00 -10.37 13.16
CA ALA A 147 -15.68 -10.99 13.31
C ALA A 147 -15.43 -11.92 12.11
N GLN A 148 -14.28 -11.77 11.43
CA GLN A 148 -13.91 -12.51 10.21
C GLN A 148 -14.98 -12.47 9.09
N PRO A 149 -15.31 -11.30 8.50
CA PRO A 149 -16.38 -11.18 7.51
C PRO A 149 -16.05 -11.82 6.15
N TYR A 150 -14.76 -12.06 5.86
CA TYR A 150 -14.29 -12.62 4.59
C TYR A 150 -13.34 -13.80 4.84
N ARG A 151 -13.47 -14.84 4.01
CA ARG A 151 -12.59 -16.01 4.04
C ARG A 151 -11.24 -15.67 3.40
N TYR A 152 -10.14 -16.16 3.98
CA TYR A 152 -8.84 -16.14 3.32
C TYR A 152 -8.81 -17.12 2.14
N ILE A 153 -8.35 -16.63 0.98
CA ILE A 153 -8.02 -17.42 -0.21
C ILE A 153 -6.55 -17.86 -0.11
N LEU A 154 -5.67 -16.91 0.26
CA LEU A 154 -4.25 -17.11 0.55
C LEU A 154 -3.96 -16.57 1.95
N ASN A 155 -3.25 -17.33 2.79
CA ASN A 155 -3.18 -17.06 4.23
C ASN A 155 -1.80 -17.22 4.89
N GLU A 156 -0.85 -17.93 4.29
CA GLU A 156 0.51 -18.13 4.85
C GLU A 156 0.59 -18.41 6.39
N PRO A 157 -0.29 -19.27 6.97
CA PRO A 157 -0.53 -19.32 8.42
C PRO A 157 0.66 -19.80 9.26
N TYR A 158 1.72 -20.30 8.61
CA TYR A 158 2.92 -20.83 9.26
C TYR A 158 4.11 -19.85 9.25
N LYS A 159 3.97 -18.67 8.61
CA LYS A 159 5.06 -17.69 8.39
C LYS A 159 5.73 -17.21 9.70
N CYS A 160 5.02 -17.22 10.82
CA CYS A 160 5.52 -16.89 12.16
C CYS A 160 5.54 -18.06 13.16
N ARG A 161 5.36 -19.31 12.70
CA ARG A 161 5.28 -20.48 13.60
C ARG A 161 6.64 -20.79 14.23
N ASP A 162 7.68 -20.84 13.39
CA ASP A 162 8.98 -21.39 13.75
C ASP A 162 9.99 -20.31 14.17
N SER A 163 9.68 -19.03 13.90
CA SER A 163 10.44 -17.87 14.37
C SER A 163 9.51 -16.69 14.65
N THR A 164 9.88 -15.83 15.60
CA THR A 164 9.16 -14.58 15.88
C THR A 164 9.93 -13.42 15.26
N PRO A 165 9.42 -12.76 14.20
CA PRO A 165 10.11 -11.64 13.57
C PRO A 165 10.12 -10.40 14.48
N PHE A 166 11.15 -9.57 14.34
CA PHE A 166 11.19 -8.25 14.98
C PHE A 166 10.16 -7.29 14.36
N LEU A 167 10.00 -7.35 13.03
CA LEU A 167 9.11 -6.47 12.28
C LEU A 167 8.26 -7.27 11.28
N ILE A 168 6.99 -6.91 11.12
CA ILE A 168 6.19 -7.28 9.95
C ILE A 168 5.94 -6.04 9.09
N LEU A 169 6.15 -6.18 7.78
CA LEU A 169 5.72 -5.21 6.78
C LEU A 169 4.40 -5.68 6.16
N LEU A 170 3.32 -5.01 6.51
CA LEU A 170 1.99 -5.16 5.91
C LEU A 170 1.86 -4.18 4.75
N ILE A 171 1.89 -4.68 3.52
CA ILE A 171 2.00 -3.85 2.31
C ILE A 171 0.71 -3.94 1.51
N ALA A 172 -0.09 -2.88 1.52
CA ALA A 172 -1.27 -2.78 0.68
C ALA A 172 -0.86 -2.65 -0.79
N ALA A 173 -1.28 -3.60 -1.61
CA ALA A 173 -1.06 -3.61 -3.07
C ALA A 173 -2.36 -3.99 -3.77
N GLU A 174 -2.56 -3.56 -5.02
CA GLU A 174 -3.65 -4.06 -5.86
C GLU A 174 -3.27 -5.42 -6.49
N PRO A 175 -4.24 -6.27 -6.84
CA PRO A 175 -3.97 -7.61 -7.39
C PRO A 175 -3.07 -7.56 -8.64
N ARG A 176 -3.29 -6.58 -9.53
CA ARG A 176 -2.52 -6.38 -10.78
C ARG A 176 -1.10 -5.85 -10.59
N GLN A 177 -0.72 -5.34 -9.42
CA GLN A 177 0.57 -4.66 -9.20
C GLN A 177 1.75 -5.64 -8.94
N ALA A 178 1.87 -6.68 -9.77
CA ALA A 178 2.94 -7.67 -9.68
C ALA A 178 4.35 -7.05 -9.77
N ASP A 179 4.55 -6.06 -10.66
CA ASP A 179 5.82 -5.35 -10.79
C ASP A 179 6.19 -4.55 -9.52
N ALA A 180 5.20 -3.93 -8.86
CA ALA A 180 5.44 -3.21 -7.61
C ALA A 180 5.82 -4.18 -6.49
N ARG A 181 5.09 -5.31 -6.36
CA ARG A 181 5.45 -6.38 -5.42
C ARG A 181 6.87 -6.86 -5.68
N ASN A 182 7.22 -7.21 -6.92
CA ASN A 182 8.55 -7.68 -7.31
C ASN A 182 9.66 -6.64 -7.03
N ALA A 183 9.45 -5.37 -7.38
CA ALA A 183 10.39 -4.29 -7.07
C ALA A 183 10.62 -4.15 -5.56
N ILE A 184 9.57 -4.30 -4.74
CA ILE A 184 9.69 -4.30 -3.27
C ILE A 184 10.48 -5.52 -2.77
N ARG A 185 10.23 -6.73 -3.32
CA ARG A 185 11.01 -7.94 -2.98
C ARG A 185 12.51 -7.77 -3.25
N GLN A 186 12.86 -7.03 -4.31
CA GLN A 186 14.24 -6.76 -4.70
C GLN A 186 14.90 -5.59 -3.93
N THR A 187 14.10 -4.75 -3.25
CA THR A 187 14.57 -3.50 -2.63
C THR A 187 14.36 -3.49 -1.12
N TRP A 188 13.58 -2.53 -0.60
CA TRP A 188 13.41 -2.30 0.83
C TRP A 188 12.64 -3.39 1.56
N GLY A 189 11.81 -4.14 0.83
CA GLY A 189 11.09 -5.28 1.37
C GLY A 189 11.94 -6.54 1.49
N ASN A 190 13.16 -6.58 0.92
CA ASN A 190 14.01 -7.77 0.92
C ASN A 190 14.44 -8.14 2.36
N GLU A 191 14.03 -9.31 2.84
CA GLU A 191 14.22 -9.75 4.24
C GLU A 191 15.70 -9.85 4.66
N SER A 192 16.62 -9.96 3.68
CA SER A 192 18.07 -9.91 3.93
C SER A 192 18.59 -8.53 4.37
N VAL A 193 17.85 -7.45 4.14
CA VAL A 193 18.23 -6.05 4.51
C VAL A 193 18.44 -5.88 6.02
N ALA A 194 17.83 -6.74 6.85
CA ALA A 194 18.10 -6.82 8.28
C ALA A 194 18.28 -8.27 8.75
N GLY A 195 19.07 -9.05 7.99
CA GLY A 195 19.21 -10.51 8.13
C GLY A 195 19.73 -11.08 9.45
N GLY A 196 19.97 -10.26 10.49
CA GLY A 196 20.26 -10.71 11.86
C GLY A 196 19.08 -10.55 12.84
N LEU A 197 18.04 -9.81 12.48
CA LEU A 197 16.88 -9.51 13.34
C LEU A 197 15.60 -10.20 12.89
N GLY A 198 15.51 -10.51 11.59
CA GLY A 198 14.32 -11.08 10.97
C GLY A 198 13.20 -10.06 10.85
N PHE A 199 12.77 -9.78 9.62
CA PHE A 199 11.47 -9.19 9.37
C PHE A 199 10.74 -9.99 8.30
N VAL A 200 9.42 -10.02 8.40
CA VAL A 200 8.54 -10.72 7.46
C VAL A 200 7.83 -9.70 6.58
N ARG A 201 7.83 -9.92 5.28
CA ARG A 201 7.04 -9.15 4.32
C ARG A 201 5.73 -9.88 4.00
N LEU A 202 4.61 -9.16 3.98
CA LEU A 202 3.32 -9.65 3.50
C LEU A 202 2.62 -8.60 2.64
N PHE A 203 2.24 -8.99 1.43
CA PHE A 203 1.37 -8.21 0.55
C PHE A 203 -0.10 -8.49 0.87
N LEU A 204 -0.89 -7.43 1.03
CA LEU A 204 -2.31 -7.48 1.36
C LEU A 204 -3.14 -7.28 0.08
N LEU A 205 -3.85 -8.33 -0.34
CA LEU A 205 -4.71 -8.30 -1.52
C LEU A 205 -6.18 -8.57 -1.16
N GLY A 206 -7.10 -8.05 -1.97
CA GLY A 206 -8.46 -8.57 -2.13
C GLY A 206 -8.57 -9.40 -3.41
N THR A 207 -9.79 -9.68 -3.85
CA THR A 207 -10.07 -10.24 -5.17
C THR A 207 -10.14 -9.15 -6.24
N GLY A 208 -9.75 -9.50 -7.46
CA GLY A 208 -9.93 -8.62 -8.62
C GLY A 208 -11.40 -8.43 -8.98
N LYS A 209 -11.68 -7.77 -10.12
CA LYS A 209 -13.03 -7.80 -10.71
C LYS A 209 -13.38 -9.25 -11.05
N SER A 210 -14.63 -9.64 -10.79
CA SER A 210 -15.11 -11.03 -10.67
C SER A 210 -14.99 -11.95 -11.89
N SER A 211 -14.43 -11.47 -13.01
CA SER A 211 -14.24 -12.22 -14.26
C SER A 211 -12.78 -12.54 -14.60
N ASP A 212 -11.80 -12.06 -13.82
CA ASP A 212 -10.37 -12.22 -14.16
C ASP A 212 -9.72 -13.45 -13.50
N ALA A 213 -10.09 -14.63 -14.00
CA ALA A 213 -9.52 -15.91 -13.55
C ALA A 213 -8.01 -16.02 -13.80
N PHE A 214 -7.50 -15.44 -14.90
CA PHE A 214 -6.08 -15.45 -15.24
C PHE A 214 -5.24 -14.67 -14.22
N LEU A 215 -5.72 -13.51 -13.77
CA LEU A 215 -5.10 -12.73 -12.70
C LEU A 215 -5.05 -13.52 -11.39
N GLN A 216 -6.13 -14.23 -11.04
CA GLN A 216 -6.16 -15.03 -9.81
C GLN A 216 -5.16 -16.20 -9.87
N SER A 217 -5.13 -16.98 -10.96
CA SER A 217 -4.11 -18.04 -11.13
C SER A 217 -2.68 -17.51 -11.10
N SER A 218 -2.44 -16.29 -11.63
CA SER A 218 -1.13 -15.65 -11.58
C SER A 218 -0.70 -15.28 -10.15
N ILE A 219 -1.65 -14.86 -9.31
CA ILE A 219 -1.42 -14.52 -7.89
C ILE A 219 -1.19 -15.79 -7.06
N GLU A 220 -1.91 -16.87 -7.35
CA GLU A 220 -1.71 -18.18 -6.71
C GLU A 220 -0.32 -18.75 -7.00
N GLU A 221 0.13 -18.69 -8.26
CA GLU A 221 1.49 -19.08 -8.64
C GLU A 221 2.56 -18.18 -8.00
N GLU A 222 2.33 -16.86 -7.94
CA GLU A 222 3.20 -15.92 -7.22
C GLU A 222 3.30 -16.28 -5.72
N SER A 223 2.17 -16.59 -5.06
CA SER A 223 2.15 -17.00 -3.65
C SER A 223 2.89 -18.32 -3.45
N ARG A 224 2.74 -19.29 -4.36
CA ARG A 224 3.44 -20.58 -4.34
C ARG A 224 4.96 -20.45 -4.48
N ILE A 225 5.46 -19.36 -5.07
CA ILE A 225 6.89 -19.09 -5.23
C ILE A 225 7.45 -18.30 -4.04
N TYR A 226 6.76 -17.24 -3.60
CA TYR A 226 7.32 -16.26 -2.66
C TYR A 226 6.81 -16.38 -1.22
N HIS A 227 5.69 -17.06 -0.99
CA HIS A 227 5.06 -17.24 0.32
C HIS A 227 4.90 -15.92 1.11
N ASP A 228 4.51 -14.85 0.43
CA ASP A 228 4.43 -13.50 0.99
C ASP A 228 3.16 -12.73 0.58
N ILE A 229 2.08 -13.44 0.24
CA ILE A 229 0.78 -12.88 -0.11
C ILE A 229 -0.28 -13.40 0.87
N ILE A 230 -1.08 -12.49 1.43
CA ILE A 230 -2.35 -12.83 2.06
C ILE A 230 -3.51 -12.14 1.33
N GLN A 231 -4.55 -12.90 1.07
CA GLN A 231 -5.69 -12.50 0.24
C GLN A 231 -6.99 -12.97 0.90
N GLN A 232 -7.97 -12.07 1.02
CA GLN A 232 -9.35 -12.41 1.40
C GLN A 232 -10.32 -12.16 0.25
N ASP A 233 -11.47 -12.83 0.32
CA ASP A 233 -12.55 -12.76 -0.66
C ASP A 233 -13.43 -11.50 -0.52
N TYR A 234 -12.82 -10.32 -0.68
CA TYR A 234 -13.50 -9.03 -0.83
C TYR A 234 -12.99 -8.31 -2.07
N GLN A 235 -13.85 -7.57 -2.77
CA GLN A 235 -13.44 -6.84 -3.97
C GLN A 235 -12.42 -5.75 -3.62
N ASP A 236 -11.24 -5.83 -4.24
CA ASP A 236 -10.14 -4.91 -4.01
C ASP A 236 -10.41 -3.55 -4.66
N THR A 237 -10.76 -2.57 -3.83
CA THR A 237 -11.05 -1.19 -4.23
C THR A 237 -10.50 -0.21 -3.21
N TYR A 238 -10.31 1.06 -3.62
CA TYR A 238 -9.95 2.14 -2.71
C TYR A 238 -10.90 2.26 -1.50
N TYR A 239 -12.20 1.99 -1.70
CA TYR A 239 -13.20 2.08 -0.63
C TYR A 239 -13.13 0.93 0.39
N ASN A 240 -12.42 -0.17 0.05
CA ASN A 240 -12.20 -1.33 0.91
C ASN A 240 -10.79 -1.38 1.53
N LEU A 241 -10.00 -0.29 1.45
CA LEU A 241 -8.69 -0.22 2.10
C LEU A 241 -8.75 -0.44 3.62
N THR A 242 -9.82 -0.02 4.28
CA THR A 242 -10.05 -0.32 5.71
C THR A 242 -10.16 -1.82 5.96
N THR A 243 -10.94 -2.53 5.13
CA THR A 243 -11.06 -4.00 5.19
C THR A 243 -9.70 -4.67 4.96
N LYS A 244 -8.95 -4.21 3.96
CA LYS A 244 -7.59 -4.69 3.66
C LYS A 244 -6.62 -4.53 4.85
N THR A 245 -6.62 -3.37 5.50
CA THR A 245 -5.74 -3.11 6.64
C THR A 245 -6.16 -3.92 7.87
N LEU A 246 -7.46 -4.01 8.16
CA LEU A 246 -7.97 -4.83 9.25
C LEU A 246 -7.69 -6.32 9.03
N MET A 247 -7.74 -6.82 7.79
CA MET A 247 -7.28 -8.17 7.42
C MET A 247 -5.80 -8.38 7.83
N GLY A 248 -4.93 -7.41 7.53
CA GLY A 248 -3.51 -7.48 7.90
C GLY A 248 -3.29 -7.45 9.42
N MET A 249 -3.97 -6.56 10.15
CA MET A 249 -3.87 -6.47 11.62
C MET A 249 -4.41 -7.73 12.32
N ASN A 250 -5.55 -8.24 11.86
CA ASN A 250 -6.16 -9.50 12.28
C ASN A 250 -5.24 -10.71 12.02
N TRP A 251 -4.58 -10.74 10.86
CA TRP A 251 -3.59 -11.77 10.54
C TRP A 251 -2.44 -11.75 11.54
N VAL A 252 -1.89 -10.57 11.85
CA VAL A 252 -0.82 -10.43 12.86
C VAL A 252 -1.30 -10.90 14.24
N ALA A 253 -2.48 -10.46 14.69
CA ALA A 253 -3.04 -10.88 15.97
C ALA A 253 -3.26 -12.39 16.05
N THR A 254 -3.68 -13.03 14.96
CA THR A 254 -3.99 -14.47 14.89
C THR A 254 -2.73 -15.34 14.77
N TYR A 255 -1.83 -15.01 13.83
CA TYR A 255 -0.72 -15.88 13.42
C TYR A 255 0.65 -15.42 13.91
N CYS A 256 0.79 -14.17 14.37
CA CYS A 256 2.06 -13.61 14.82
C CYS A 256 1.95 -12.69 16.07
N PRO A 257 1.22 -13.08 17.14
CA PRO A 257 0.92 -12.20 18.29
C PRO A 257 2.15 -11.77 19.12
N ARG A 258 3.32 -12.35 18.86
CA ARG A 258 4.59 -12.05 19.57
C ARG A 258 5.53 -11.11 18.79
N VAL A 259 5.14 -10.65 17.60
CA VAL A 259 5.94 -9.69 16.80
C VAL A 259 6.24 -8.43 17.63
N SER A 260 7.45 -7.89 17.55
CA SER A 260 7.78 -6.66 18.30
C SER A 260 7.11 -5.42 17.69
N TYR A 261 7.17 -5.28 16.37
CA TYR A 261 6.61 -4.15 15.63
C TYR A 261 5.95 -4.54 14.32
N VAL A 262 5.04 -3.70 13.84
CA VAL A 262 4.38 -3.82 12.54
C VAL A 262 4.43 -2.47 11.85
N MET A 263 4.70 -2.46 10.55
CA MET A 263 4.53 -1.30 9.67
C MET A 263 3.43 -1.60 8.67
N LYS A 264 2.42 -0.71 8.57
CA LYS A 264 1.52 -0.68 7.41
C LYS A 264 2.03 0.36 6.42
N THR A 265 2.03 0.03 5.14
CA THR A 265 2.44 0.92 4.05
C THR A 265 1.80 0.50 2.73
N ASP A 266 1.92 1.32 1.70
CA ASP A 266 1.36 1.08 0.37
C ASP A 266 2.46 0.67 -0.63
N SER A 267 2.09 0.03 -1.74
CA SER A 267 3.06 -0.54 -2.69
C SER A 267 3.77 0.46 -3.61
N ASP A 268 3.40 1.73 -3.58
CA ASP A 268 4.06 2.84 -4.30
C ASP A 268 4.99 3.67 -3.37
N MET A 269 5.37 3.09 -2.23
CA MET A 269 6.23 3.71 -1.24
C MET A 269 7.70 3.30 -1.41
N PHE A 270 8.61 4.22 -1.09
CA PHE A 270 9.96 3.89 -0.64
C PHE A 270 9.97 3.81 0.88
N VAL A 271 10.58 2.75 1.42
CA VAL A 271 10.83 2.59 2.86
C VAL A 271 12.33 2.43 3.11
N ASN A 272 12.92 3.18 4.04
CA ASN A 272 14.27 2.89 4.55
C ASN A 272 14.14 1.91 5.73
N THR A 273 13.96 0.62 5.40
CA THR A 273 13.72 -0.44 6.40
C THR A 273 14.86 -0.55 7.43
N GLU A 274 16.11 -0.33 6.99
CA GLU A 274 17.26 -0.31 7.89
C GLU A 274 17.21 0.88 8.86
N TYR A 275 16.95 2.10 8.38
CA TYR A 275 16.82 3.28 9.25
C TYR A 275 15.65 3.13 10.22
N LEU A 276 14.50 2.62 9.75
CA LEU A 276 13.35 2.29 10.58
C LEU A 276 13.76 1.38 11.76
N ILE A 277 14.36 0.24 11.46
CA ILE A 277 14.79 -0.73 12.46
C ILE A 277 15.87 -0.11 13.37
N GLN A 278 16.99 0.33 12.81
CA GLN A 278 18.21 0.68 13.56
C GLN A 278 18.17 2.06 14.23
N LYS A 279 17.27 2.97 13.84
CA LYS A 279 17.22 4.34 14.38
C LYS A 279 15.91 4.68 15.09
N LEU A 280 14.77 4.16 14.62
CA LEU A 280 13.47 4.42 15.25
C LEU A 280 13.04 3.31 16.22
N LEU A 281 13.18 2.05 15.83
CA LEU A 281 12.68 0.90 16.60
C LEU A 281 13.68 0.36 17.63
N LYS A 282 14.98 0.45 17.35
CA LYS A 282 16.10 0.18 18.27
C LYS A 282 16.02 -1.20 18.94
N PRO A 283 16.40 -2.29 18.23
CA PRO A 283 16.32 -3.67 18.72
C PRO A 283 17.12 -3.94 20.00
N GLU A 284 18.09 -3.08 20.32
CA GLU A 284 18.85 -3.11 21.57
C GLU A 284 18.05 -2.66 22.81
N LEU A 285 16.84 -2.14 22.61
CA LEU A 285 15.92 -1.71 23.68
C LEU A 285 14.69 -2.64 23.75
N PRO A 286 14.05 -2.77 24.93
CA PRO A 286 12.76 -3.46 25.05
C PRO A 286 11.72 -2.91 24.06
N PRO A 287 10.98 -3.76 23.34
CA PRO A 287 9.91 -3.31 22.45
C PRO A 287 8.88 -2.45 23.18
N LYS A 288 8.56 -1.29 22.60
CA LYS A 288 7.51 -0.40 23.12
C LYS A 288 6.17 -1.16 23.11
N GLN A 289 5.28 -0.79 24.03
CA GLN A 289 3.90 -1.31 24.10
C GLN A 289 2.93 -0.14 23.89
N LYS A 290 1.74 -0.42 23.38
CA LYS A 290 0.71 0.59 23.03
C LYS A 290 1.26 1.75 22.18
N TYR A 291 2.21 1.45 21.32
CA TYR A 291 2.96 2.44 20.55
C TYR A 291 2.44 2.52 19.11
N PHE A 292 2.27 3.74 18.63
CA PHE A 292 1.84 4.05 17.27
C PHE A 292 2.51 5.35 16.81
N THR A 293 3.10 5.38 15.62
CA THR A 293 3.82 6.55 15.07
C THR A 293 3.69 6.61 13.54
N GLY A 294 3.86 7.78 12.96
CA GLY A 294 3.86 7.99 11.51
C GLY A 294 3.97 9.49 11.19
N TYR A 295 3.41 9.92 10.06
CA TYR A 295 3.17 11.34 9.82
C TYR A 295 1.83 11.74 10.44
N LEU A 296 1.85 12.54 11.53
CA LEU A 296 0.65 12.86 12.31
C LEU A 296 -0.20 13.95 11.63
N MET A 297 -1.40 13.55 11.21
CA MET A 297 -2.44 14.42 10.66
C MET A 297 -3.26 15.00 11.82
N ARG A 298 -3.11 16.30 12.09
CA ARG A 298 -3.75 16.99 13.22
C ARG A 298 -4.80 17.98 12.74
N GLY A 299 -5.99 17.95 13.35
CA GLY A 299 -7.05 18.94 13.14
C GLY A 299 -7.76 18.90 11.78
N TYR A 300 -7.53 17.88 10.95
CA TYR A 300 -8.19 17.72 9.65
C TYR A 300 -9.71 17.55 9.81
N ALA A 301 -10.47 18.24 8.96
CA ALA A 301 -11.91 18.13 8.87
C ALA A 301 -12.31 17.08 7.81
N PRO A 302 -13.47 16.41 7.95
CA PRO A 302 -14.01 15.54 6.92
C PRO A 302 -14.30 16.32 5.63
N ASN A 303 -13.83 15.83 4.49
CA ASN A 303 -14.12 16.48 3.21
C ASN A 303 -15.59 16.22 2.83
N ARG A 304 -16.37 17.29 2.67
CA ARG A 304 -17.81 17.21 2.34
C ARG A 304 -18.12 17.38 0.84
N ASN A 305 -17.09 17.54 -0.02
CA ASN A 305 -17.28 17.55 -1.47
C ASN A 305 -17.50 16.11 -1.98
N LYS A 306 -18.69 15.83 -2.53
CA LYS A 306 -19.10 14.52 -3.07
C LYS A 306 -18.23 14.01 -4.22
N ASP A 307 -17.61 14.91 -4.98
CA ASP A 307 -16.76 14.55 -6.13
C ASP A 307 -15.33 14.17 -5.70
N SER A 308 -15.00 14.28 -4.41
CA SER A 308 -13.70 13.88 -3.89
C SER A 308 -13.66 12.40 -3.54
N LYS A 309 -12.59 11.70 -3.91
CA LYS A 309 -12.29 10.36 -3.38
C LYS A 309 -12.13 10.30 -1.84
N TRP A 310 -12.05 11.46 -1.19
CA TRP A 310 -12.00 11.60 0.26
C TRP A 310 -13.35 12.04 0.88
N TYR A 311 -14.44 12.00 0.11
CA TYR A 311 -15.76 12.43 0.55
C TYR A 311 -16.25 11.63 1.76
N MET A 312 -16.55 12.32 2.86
CA MET A 312 -17.12 11.75 4.06
C MET A 312 -18.55 12.30 4.28
N PRO A 313 -19.60 11.47 4.16
CA PRO A 313 -20.97 11.88 4.43
C PRO A 313 -21.17 12.36 5.88
N PRO A 314 -21.92 13.45 6.12
CA PRO A 314 -22.29 13.88 7.48
C PRO A 314 -23.02 12.80 8.29
N GLU A 315 -23.84 11.98 7.62
CA GLU A 315 -24.64 10.89 8.22
C GLU A 315 -23.78 9.70 8.65
N LEU A 316 -22.58 9.58 8.05
CA LEU A 316 -21.60 8.55 8.36
C LEU A 316 -20.61 9.02 9.45
N TYR A 317 -20.20 10.29 9.37
CA TYR A 317 -19.32 10.92 10.36
C TYR A 317 -19.77 12.38 10.61
N PRO A 318 -20.58 12.64 11.66
CA PRO A 318 -21.18 13.95 11.89
C PRO A 318 -20.21 14.98 12.50
N SER A 319 -19.17 14.53 13.22
CA SER A 319 -18.21 15.42 13.87
C SER A 319 -17.45 16.29 12.86
N GLU A 320 -17.15 17.54 13.25
CA GLU A 320 -16.47 18.52 12.38
C GLU A 320 -15.00 18.23 12.12
N ARG A 321 -14.35 17.44 12.97
CA ARG A 321 -12.93 17.10 12.90
C ARG A 321 -12.71 15.63 13.22
N TYR A 322 -11.71 15.05 12.56
CA TYR A 322 -11.20 13.72 12.92
C TYR A 322 -10.35 13.79 14.20
N PRO A 323 -10.20 12.68 14.95
CA PRO A 323 -9.14 12.53 15.93
C PRO A 323 -7.75 12.62 15.26
N ILE A 324 -6.68 12.65 16.04
CA ILE A 324 -5.32 12.58 15.48
C ILE A 324 -5.13 11.19 14.85
N PHE A 325 -4.66 11.16 13.60
CA PHE A 325 -4.35 9.93 12.87
C PHE A 325 -2.98 10.04 12.20
N CYS A 326 -2.38 8.93 11.78
CA CYS A 326 -1.19 8.94 10.93
C CYS A 326 -1.60 8.78 9.48
N SER A 327 -0.93 9.45 8.53
CA SER A 327 -1.19 9.26 7.10
C SER A 327 -1.10 7.79 6.67
N GLY A 328 -2.08 7.33 5.87
CA GLY A 328 -2.13 5.95 5.37
C GLY A 328 -0.93 5.49 4.55
N THR A 329 -0.16 6.44 3.99
CA THR A 329 1.07 6.18 3.22
C THR A 329 2.13 5.39 4.02
N GLY A 330 2.16 5.51 5.34
CA GLY A 330 3.06 4.72 6.16
C GLY A 330 3.02 5.05 7.64
N TYR A 331 2.73 4.04 8.47
CA TYR A 331 2.75 4.14 9.92
C TYR A 331 3.25 2.84 10.57
N VAL A 332 3.75 2.96 11.80
CA VAL A 332 4.42 1.88 12.54
C VAL A 332 3.84 1.78 13.95
N PHE A 333 3.59 0.56 14.40
CA PHE A 333 2.99 0.25 15.70
C PHE A 333 3.67 -0.93 16.37
N SER A 334 3.54 -1.05 17.69
CA SER A 334 3.96 -2.24 18.44
C SER A 334 3.00 -3.42 18.19
N GLY A 335 3.48 -4.66 18.31
CA GLY A 335 2.69 -5.85 17.95
C GLY A 335 1.35 -5.97 18.68
N ASP A 336 1.29 -5.59 19.95
CA ASP A 336 0.08 -5.56 20.77
C ASP A 336 -1.04 -4.68 20.18
N MET A 337 -0.68 -3.63 19.45
CA MET A 337 -1.66 -2.74 18.82
C MET A 337 -2.42 -3.40 17.67
N ALA A 338 -1.91 -4.48 17.06
CA ALA A 338 -2.62 -5.20 15.99
C ALA A 338 -3.96 -5.76 16.49
N GLU A 339 -3.93 -6.46 17.63
CA GLU A 339 -5.14 -7.01 18.26
C GLU A 339 -6.03 -5.89 18.82
N LEU A 340 -5.45 -4.92 19.54
CA LEU A 340 -6.21 -3.81 20.14
C LEU A 340 -7.01 -3.02 19.09
N ILE A 341 -6.39 -2.67 17.96
CA ILE A 341 -7.06 -1.95 16.86
C ILE A 341 -8.13 -2.84 16.21
N TYR A 342 -7.83 -4.13 15.95
CA TYR A 342 -8.82 -5.04 15.37
C TYR A 342 -10.04 -5.21 16.27
N GLN A 343 -9.86 -5.48 17.56
CA GLN A 343 -10.98 -5.63 18.51
C GLN A 343 -11.78 -4.32 18.68
N ALA A 344 -11.11 -3.16 18.66
CA ALA A 344 -11.80 -1.87 18.65
C ALA A 344 -12.68 -1.70 17.40
N SER A 345 -12.18 -2.10 16.22
CA SER A 345 -12.86 -1.95 14.93
C SER A 345 -14.22 -2.65 14.85
N LEU A 346 -14.37 -3.84 15.45
CA LEU A 346 -15.62 -4.62 15.45
C LEU A 346 -16.80 -3.87 16.10
N SER A 347 -16.51 -2.84 16.90
CA SER A 347 -17.50 -1.99 17.55
C SER A 347 -17.74 -0.63 16.88
N ILE A 348 -16.98 -0.30 15.82
CA ILE A 348 -16.99 1.00 15.15
C ILE A 348 -17.51 0.84 13.71
N ARG A 349 -18.53 1.61 13.36
CA ARG A 349 -19.10 1.71 12.00
C ARG A 349 -18.01 1.92 10.95
N ARG A 350 -17.88 1.02 9.97
CA ARG A 350 -16.79 1.04 8.99
C ARG A 350 -16.79 2.35 8.18
N LEU A 351 -15.60 2.96 8.06
CA LEU A 351 -15.32 4.05 7.13
C LEU A 351 -14.40 3.55 6.02
N HIS A 352 -14.40 4.19 4.86
CA HIS A 352 -13.53 3.85 3.72
C HIS A 352 -12.13 4.49 3.80
N LEU A 353 -12.00 5.61 4.53
CA LEU A 353 -10.71 6.24 4.82
C LEU A 353 -10.02 5.44 5.92
N GLU A 354 -9.16 4.52 5.50
CA GLU A 354 -8.45 3.56 6.37
C GLU A 354 -7.66 4.25 7.49
N ASP A 355 -6.90 5.28 7.15
CA ASP A 355 -6.03 5.97 8.09
C ASP A 355 -6.81 6.77 9.15
N VAL A 356 -7.86 7.47 8.72
CA VAL A 356 -8.85 8.09 9.61
C VAL A 356 -9.53 7.04 10.49
N TYR A 357 -9.91 5.89 9.93
CA TYR A 357 -10.60 4.82 10.67
C TYR A 357 -9.70 4.20 11.75
N VAL A 358 -8.43 3.95 11.45
CA VAL A 358 -7.43 3.52 12.44
C VAL A 358 -7.27 4.59 13.52
N GLY A 359 -7.21 5.88 13.16
CA GLY A 359 -7.21 6.99 14.12
C GLY A 359 -8.43 7.01 15.06
N ILE A 360 -9.61 6.65 14.57
CA ILE A 360 -10.83 6.51 15.40
C ILE A 360 -10.73 5.29 16.33
N CYS A 361 -10.13 4.18 15.89
CA CYS A 361 -9.85 3.03 16.74
C CYS A 361 -8.88 3.41 17.88
N LEU A 362 -7.80 4.12 17.57
CA LEU A 362 -6.84 4.65 18.55
C LEU A 362 -7.52 5.59 19.57
N ALA A 363 -8.36 6.51 19.11
CA ALA A 363 -9.13 7.40 19.98
C ALA A 363 -10.10 6.65 20.90
N LYS A 364 -10.77 5.60 20.40
CA LYS A 364 -11.64 4.72 21.22
C LYS A 364 -10.83 4.01 22.32
N LEU A 365 -9.62 3.55 21.99
CA LEU A 365 -8.68 2.91 22.91
C LEU A 365 -8.02 3.89 23.90
N ARG A 366 -8.20 5.20 23.70
CA ARG A 366 -7.51 6.29 24.43
C ARG A 366 -5.97 6.20 24.30
N ILE A 367 -5.50 5.89 23.09
CA ILE A 367 -4.08 5.81 22.74
C ILE A 367 -3.79 6.90 21.70
N ASP A 368 -2.99 7.90 22.06
CA ASP A 368 -2.57 8.94 21.13
C ASP A 368 -1.36 8.49 20.29
N PRO A 369 -1.33 8.76 18.97
CA PRO A 369 -0.13 8.58 18.16
C PRO A 369 1.04 9.39 18.73
N SER A 370 2.15 8.69 18.98
CA SER A 370 3.42 9.29 19.36
C SER A 370 4.00 10.07 18.16
N PRO A 371 4.43 11.34 18.33
CA PRO A 371 5.16 12.04 17.28
C PRO A 371 6.51 11.33 17.03
N PRO A 372 6.95 11.22 15.77
CA PRO A 372 8.29 10.71 15.47
C PRO A 372 9.35 11.69 16.01
N PRO A 373 10.59 11.24 16.31
CA PRO A 373 11.68 12.11 16.77
C PRO A 373 12.03 13.27 15.82
N ASN A 374 11.61 13.14 14.55
CA ASN A 374 11.69 14.18 13.54
C ASN A 374 10.54 13.96 12.54
N GLU A 375 9.76 15.00 12.26
CA GLU A 375 8.58 14.94 11.36
C GLU A 375 8.95 14.55 9.92
N PHE A 376 10.17 14.88 9.46
CA PHE A 376 10.68 14.52 8.14
C PHE A 376 11.05 13.03 7.97
N LEU A 377 10.88 12.20 9.00
CA LEU A 377 11.08 10.75 8.86
C LEU A 377 9.95 10.11 8.04
N PHE A 378 8.70 10.51 8.26
CA PHE A 378 7.55 9.96 7.56
C PHE A 378 7.01 10.99 6.56
N ASN A 379 7.37 10.87 5.28
CA ASN A 379 6.90 11.79 4.25
C ASN A 379 5.75 11.12 3.48
N HIS A 380 4.54 11.71 3.56
CA HIS A 380 3.39 11.28 2.77
C HIS A 380 3.38 11.87 1.34
N TRP A 381 4.45 12.56 0.96
CA TRP A 381 4.69 13.18 -0.35
C TRP A 381 5.98 12.65 -0.99
N ARG A 382 6.17 12.96 -2.27
CA ARG A 382 7.39 12.66 -3.02
C ARG A 382 8.56 13.53 -2.53
N VAL A 383 9.54 12.95 -1.84
CA VAL A 383 10.80 13.64 -1.51
C VAL A 383 11.74 13.58 -2.71
N SER A 384 12.22 14.74 -3.19
CA SER A 384 13.22 14.83 -4.26
C SER A 384 14.44 13.93 -3.97
N TYR A 385 14.82 13.06 -4.90
CA TYR A 385 15.87 12.09 -4.61
C TYR A 385 17.28 12.68 -4.49
N SER A 386 17.95 12.31 -3.41
CA SER A 386 19.40 12.25 -3.30
C SER A 386 19.75 11.23 -2.23
N SER A 387 20.90 10.55 -2.35
CA SER A 387 21.31 9.54 -1.36
C SER A 387 21.32 10.10 0.06
N CYS A 388 21.76 11.36 0.25
CA CYS A 388 21.77 12.03 1.55
C CYS A 388 20.37 12.20 2.17
N LYS A 389 19.35 12.56 1.38
CA LYS A 389 17.98 12.68 1.89
C LYS A 389 17.42 11.30 2.24
N TYR A 390 17.64 10.33 1.35
CA TYR A 390 17.08 8.98 1.47
C TYR A 390 17.77 8.13 2.54
N SER A 391 19.00 8.46 2.95
CA SER A 391 19.66 7.86 4.11
C SER A 391 19.20 8.43 5.47
N HIS A 392 18.30 9.42 5.49
CA HIS A 392 17.85 10.12 6.71
C HIS A 392 16.32 10.25 6.85
N LEU A 393 15.55 9.62 5.96
CA LEU A 393 14.09 9.48 6.06
C LEU A 393 13.71 8.00 6.21
N ILE A 394 12.49 7.73 6.65
CA ILE A 394 11.88 6.40 6.64
C ILE A 394 11.00 6.23 5.41
N THR A 395 10.06 7.14 5.14
CA THR A 395 9.15 7.01 3.99
C THR A 395 9.26 8.16 2.98
N SER A 396 9.02 7.84 1.71
CA SER A 396 8.63 8.79 0.66
C SER A 396 7.64 8.10 -0.29
N HIS A 397 6.61 8.82 -0.68
CA HIS A 397 5.49 8.33 -1.49
C HIS A 397 5.70 8.54 -3.00
N GLN A 398 4.84 7.92 -3.83
CA GLN A 398 4.74 8.04 -5.29
C GLN A 398 5.97 7.52 -6.07
N PHE A 399 6.28 6.24 -5.89
CA PHE A 399 7.33 5.52 -6.63
C PHE A 399 6.76 4.60 -7.70
N GLN A 400 7.37 4.64 -8.89
CA GLN A 400 7.20 3.59 -9.90
C GLN A 400 8.20 2.43 -9.66
N PRO A 401 7.87 1.17 -10.02
CA PRO A 401 8.72 0.00 -9.73
C PRO A 401 10.18 0.15 -10.19
N ASN A 402 10.39 0.61 -11.43
CA ASN A 402 11.72 0.81 -12.01
C ASN A 402 12.49 1.97 -11.34
N GLU A 403 11.78 3.01 -10.90
CA GLU A 403 12.37 4.13 -10.15
C GLU A 403 12.80 3.68 -8.75
N LEU A 404 11.98 2.87 -8.08
CA LEU A 404 12.26 2.30 -6.77
C LEU A 404 13.54 1.47 -6.78
N ILE A 405 13.66 0.53 -7.73
CA ILE A 405 14.87 -0.29 -7.92
C ILE A 405 16.10 0.60 -8.16
N LYS A 406 16.00 1.56 -9.09
CA LYS A 406 17.11 2.49 -9.41
C LYS A 406 17.57 3.27 -8.19
N TYR A 407 16.65 3.84 -7.43
CA TYR A 407 16.95 4.73 -6.31
C TYR A 407 17.40 3.97 -5.06
N TRP A 408 16.87 2.75 -4.85
CA TRP A 408 17.36 1.83 -3.82
C TRP A 408 18.80 1.40 -4.11
N ASN A 409 19.09 0.89 -5.31
CA ASN A 409 20.43 0.43 -5.68
C ASN A 409 21.45 1.57 -5.58
N HIS A 410 21.13 2.76 -6.09
CA HIS A 410 22.00 3.93 -5.96
C HIS A 410 22.17 4.41 -4.50
N LEU A 411 21.19 4.20 -3.62
CA LEU A 411 21.33 4.46 -2.19
C LEU A 411 22.29 3.46 -1.54
N GLN A 412 22.11 2.16 -1.81
CA GLN A 412 22.94 1.09 -1.21
C GLN A 412 24.41 1.21 -1.66
N THR A 413 24.69 1.44 -2.95
CA THR A 413 26.06 1.66 -3.45
C THR A 413 26.73 2.89 -2.83
N ASN A 414 25.97 3.95 -2.53
CA ASN A 414 26.49 5.20 -1.97
C ASN A 414 26.34 5.33 -0.45
N LYS A 415 25.94 4.27 0.26
CA LYS A 415 25.52 4.32 1.67
C LYS A 415 26.53 5.01 2.60
N HIS A 416 27.83 4.74 2.42
CA HIS A 416 28.91 5.35 3.21
C HIS A 416 29.26 6.80 2.82
N ASN A 417 28.88 7.23 1.60
CA ASN A 417 29.23 8.54 1.03
C ASN A 417 28.00 9.44 0.77
N ALA A 418 26.82 9.05 1.26
CA ALA A 418 25.52 9.58 0.86
C ALA A 418 25.42 11.13 0.90
N CYS A 419 26.08 11.77 1.87
CA CYS A 419 26.08 13.23 2.09
C CYS A 419 27.40 13.95 1.74
N VAL A 420 28.37 13.29 1.09
CA VAL A 420 29.67 13.92 0.77
C VAL A 420 29.50 15.09 -0.21
N ASN A 421 28.61 14.96 -1.20
CA ASN A 421 28.39 16.01 -2.20
C ASN A 421 27.61 17.21 -1.64
N THR A 422 26.64 17.00 -0.74
CA THR A 422 25.91 18.09 -0.09
C THR A 422 26.79 18.89 0.88
N ALA A 423 27.80 18.27 1.50
CA ALA A 423 28.83 18.97 2.26
C ALA A 423 29.71 19.86 1.35
N LYS A 424 30.15 19.34 0.19
CA LYS A 424 30.91 20.11 -0.80
C LYS A 424 30.13 21.32 -1.34
N GLU A 425 28.84 21.17 -1.64
CA GLU A 425 27.98 22.28 -2.08
C GLU A 425 27.79 23.35 -0.99
N LYS A 426 27.54 22.95 0.26
CA LYS A 426 27.44 23.90 1.38
C LYS A 426 28.74 24.67 1.61
N ASN A 427 29.89 24.00 1.53
CA ASN A 427 31.20 24.63 1.66
C ASN A 427 31.52 25.54 0.47
N GLY A 428 31.16 25.14 -0.76
CA GLY A 428 31.26 25.98 -1.96
C GLY A 428 30.46 27.28 -1.83
N ARG A 429 29.20 27.19 -1.38
CA ARG A 429 28.35 28.37 -1.13
C ARG A 429 28.90 29.27 -0.01
N HIS A 430 29.45 28.71 1.07
CA HIS A 430 30.11 29.49 2.12
C HIS A 430 31.36 30.22 1.60
N ARG A 431 32.17 29.54 0.77
CA ARG A 431 33.38 30.13 0.16
C ARG A 431 33.02 31.26 -0.81
N HIS A 432 32.00 31.09 -1.64
CA HIS A 432 31.48 32.15 -2.52
C HIS A 432 30.91 33.35 -1.74
N ARG A 433 30.23 33.09 -0.62
CA ARG A 433 29.65 34.14 0.24
C ARG A 433 30.71 34.89 1.06
N LYS A 434 31.83 34.25 1.43
CA LYS A 434 33.04 34.94 1.94
C LYS A 434 33.69 35.81 0.85
N LEU A 435 33.90 35.27 -0.36
CA LEU A 435 34.51 36.00 -1.47
C LEU A 435 33.71 37.25 -1.92
N HIS A 436 32.40 37.29 -1.70
CA HIS A 436 31.56 38.48 -1.91
C HIS A 436 31.30 39.31 -0.64
N GLY A 437 31.82 38.90 0.53
CA GLY A 437 31.66 39.59 1.81
C GLY A 437 32.76 40.62 2.14
N GLU A 438 33.91 40.56 1.45
CA GLU A 438 35.09 41.40 1.71
C GLU A 438 35.21 42.58 0.71
N ARG A 439 34.09 43.22 0.36
CA ARG A 439 34.09 44.52 -0.35
C ARG A 439 33.01 45.47 0.18
N LEU A 440 33.33 46.12 1.28
CA LEU A 440 32.82 47.45 1.63
C LEU A 440 34.01 48.27 2.17
N PRO A 441 34.35 49.42 1.57
CA PRO A 441 34.80 50.58 2.33
C PRO A 441 33.62 51.21 3.09
#